data_AF-G7CNK5-F1
#
_entry.id   AF-G7CNK5-F1
#
_cell.length_a   1.000
_cell.length_b   1.000
_cell.length_c   1.000
_cell.angle_alpha   90.00
_cell.angle_beta   90.00
_cell.angle_gamma   90.00
#
_symmetry.space_group_name_H-M   'P 1'
#
loop_
_entity.id
_entity.type
_entity.pdbx_description
1 polymer ?
#
loop_
_entity_poly.entity_id
_entity_poly.type
_entity_poly.pdbx_seq_one_letter_code
_entity_poly.pdbx_strand_id
1 'polypeptide(L)'
;MDRPNAMIKIPATPAGLPAIRACLAEGISVNATLIFSVERYREVMAAFLDGMELARKNGHNLAEIASVASFFISRVDTEVDQRLDGSDNPKARALRGRAAIANATLAYQAYRQTMSGPRWAGLADAGAHPQRPLWASTGVKDPAYDDTRYVVELVAPGTVNTMPEATLVAVAEHGVVRGDRMTANYVPARAVHDGLYELGIDMAEVARTLEQAGVAQFQDAWKALIDDVSTMLARHRKI
;
A
#
# COMPACT_ATOMS: atom_id res chain seq x y z
N MET A 1 14.79 17.93 6.98
CA MET A 1 15.51 16.70 7.38
C MET A 1 16.92 16.61 6.78
N ASP A 2 17.29 17.37 5.73
CA ASP A 2 18.65 17.42 5.15
C ASP A 2 19.35 16.04 5.06
N ARG A 3 18.58 15.05 4.60
CA ARG A 3 19.01 13.67 4.42
C ARG A 3 18.38 13.17 3.10
N PRO A 4 19.20 12.80 2.10
CA PRO A 4 18.71 12.49 0.76
C PRO A 4 17.92 11.17 0.69
N ASN A 5 18.06 10.29 1.69
CA ASN A 5 17.35 9.01 1.78
C ASN A 5 16.01 9.10 2.52
N ALA A 6 15.61 10.30 2.98
CA ALA A 6 14.33 10.48 3.66
C ALA A 6 13.17 10.54 2.65
N MET A 7 12.06 9.89 2.98
CA MET A 7 10.81 10.00 2.24
C MET A 7 9.74 10.66 3.10
N ILE A 8 8.98 11.59 2.52
CA ILE A 8 7.81 12.17 3.17
C ILE A 8 6.62 11.26 2.94
N LYS A 9 6.01 10.78 4.02
CA LYS A 9 4.86 9.88 3.96
C LYS A 9 3.56 10.69 3.87
N ILE A 10 2.83 10.54 2.77
CA ILE A 10 1.60 11.30 2.49
C ILE A 10 0.45 10.33 2.25
N PRO A 11 -0.67 10.42 2.99
CA PRO A 11 -1.87 9.65 2.70
C PRO A 11 -2.39 9.87 1.29
N ALA A 12 -2.68 8.80 0.56
CA ALA A 12 -3.28 8.81 -0.76
C ALA A 12 -4.81 9.00 -0.66
N THR A 13 -5.27 9.98 0.12
CA THR A 13 -6.66 10.42 0.09
C THR A 13 -6.87 11.32 -1.13
N PRO A 14 -8.12 11.66 -1.52
CA PRO A 14 -8.36 12.58 -2.63
C PRO A 14 -7.61 13.91 -2.48
N ALA A 15 -7.52 14.42 -1.25
CA ALA A 15 -6.79 15.65 -0.94
C ALA A 15 -5.26 15.45 -0.89
N GLY A 16 -4.78 14.23 -0.63
CA GLY A 16 -3.36 13.92 -0.58
C GLY A 16 -2.72 13.68 -1.94
N LEU A 17 -3.48 13.23 -2.94
CA LEU A 17 -3.00 13.07 -4.33
C LEU A 17 -2.34 14.33 -4.92
N PRO A 18 -2.95 15.53 -4.87
CA PRO A 18 -2.29 16.74 -5.36
C PRO A 18 -1.03 17.10 -4.55
N ALA A 19 -1.00 16.77 -3.25
CA ALA A 19 0.18 16.99 -2.41
C ALA A 19 1.34 16.04 -2.77
N ILE A 20 1.05 14.77 -3.07
CA ILE A 20 2.04 13.80 -3.58
C ILE A 20 2.67 14.33 -4.88
N ARG A 21 1.84 14.74 -5.85
CA ARG A 21 2.28 15.33 -7.11
C ARG A 21 3.16 16.56 -6.88
N ALA A 22 2.72 17.48 -6.03
CA ALA A 22 3.44 18.72 -5.74
C ALA A 22 4.79 18.45 -5.08
N CYS A 23 4.87 17.54 -4.11
CA CYS A 23 6.14 17.20 -3.46
C CYS A 23 7.15 16.61 -4.47
N LEU A 24 6.71 15.69 -5.32
CA LEU A 24 7.57 15.12 -6.36
C LEU A 24 8.06 16.19 -7.33
N ALA A 25 7.19 17.13 -7.71
CA ALA A 25 7.53 18.25 -8.59
C ALA A 25 8.61 19.19 -8.04
N GLU A 26 8.78 19.22 -6.71
CA GLU A 26 9.82 19.96 -5.98
C GLU A 26 11.08 19.09 -5.70
N GLY A 27 11.16 17.89 -6.29
CA GLY A 27 12.27 16.96 -6.08
C GLY A 27 12.22 16.20 -4.74
N ILE A 28 11.09 16.21 -4.03
CA ILE A 28 10.96 15.56 -2.73
C ILE A 28 10.53 14.11 -2.92
N SER A 29 11.29 13.18 -2.33
CA SER A 29 10.96 11.75 -2.31
C SER A 29 9.72 11.46 -1.44
N VAL A 30 8.77 10.67 -1.96
CA VAL A 30 7.44 10.47 -1.34
C VAL A 30 7.11 8.98 -1.13
N ASN A 31 6.62 8.65 0.05
CA ASN A 31 5.91 7.40 0.33
C ASN A 31 4.39 7.66 0.38
N ALA A 32 3.67 7.31 -0.69
CA ALA A 32 2.22 7.40 -0.71
C ALA A 32 1.62 6.27 0.15
N THR A 33 0.74 6.57 1.11
CA THR A 33 0.23 5.59 2.09
C THR A 33 -1.30 5.51 2.14
N LEU A 34 -1.86 4.54 2.87
CA LEU A 34 -3.32 4.33 3.00
C LEU A 34 -3.99 4.01 1.65
N ILE A 35 -3.33 3.18 0.84
CA ILE A 35 -3.88 2.70 -0.42
C ILE A 35 -4.53 1.33 -0.18
N PHE A 36 -5.84 1.23 -0.43
CA PHE A 36 -6.63 0.02 -0.17
C PHE A 36 -7.30 -0.56 -1.42
N SER A 37 -7.38 0.19 -2.52
CA SER A 37 -8.00 -0.26 -3.76
C SER A 37 -7.08 -0.09 -4.96
N VAL A 38 -7.28 -0.94 -5.97
CA VAL A 38 -6.62 -0.82 -7.28
C VAL A 38 -6.97 0.51 -7.95
N GLU A 39 -8.19 1.01 -7.75
CA GLU A 39 -8.62 2.32 -8.26
C GLU A 39 -7.77 3.45 -7.65
N ARG A 40 -7.71 3.55 -6.32
CA ARG A 40 -6.86 4.54 -5.66
C ARG A 40 -5.40 4.39 -6.06
N TYR A 41 -4.93 3.16 -6.24
CA TYR A 41 -3.57 2.92 -6.68
C TYR A 41 -3.28 3.48 -8.08
N ARG A 42 -4.23 3.38 -9.02
CA ARG A 42 -4.10 4.01 -10.35
C ARG A 42 -4.01 5.53 -10.26
N GLU A 43 -4.78 6.15 -9.38
CA GLU A 43 -4.72 7.60 -9.16
C GLU A 43 -3.38 8.02 -8.54
N VAL A 44 -2.84 7.24 -7.61
CA VAL A 44 -1.50 7.47 -7.05
C VAL A 44 -0.43 7.38 -8.13
N MET A 45 -0.51 6.38 -9.01
CA MET A 45 0.43 6.26 -10.14
C MET A 45 0.30 7.41 -11.14
N ALA A 46 -0.92 7.89 -11.39
CA ALA A 46 -1.13 9.08 -12.23
C ALA A 46 -0.49 10.33 -11.59
N ALA A 47 -0.73 10.55 -10.29
CA ALA A 47 -0.11 11.65 -9.54
C ALA A 47 1.42 11.55 -9.51
N PHE A 48 1.97 10.33 -9.44
CA PHE A 48 3.41 10.07 -9.54
C PHE A 48 3.96 10.49 -10.90
N LEU A 49 3.35 10.02 -12.01
CA LEU A 49 3.81 10.38 -13.35
C LEU A 49 3.74 11.89 -13.57
N ASP A 50 2.62 12.52 -13.20
CA ASP A 50 2.46 13.97 -13.31
C ASP A 50 3.50 14.74 -12.47
N GLY A 51 3.80 14.25 -11.26
CA GLY A 51 4.79 14.83 -10.37
C GLY A 51 6.21 14.74 -10.95
N MET A 52 6.58 13.58 -11.50
CA MET A 52 7.88 13.36 -12.13
C MET A 52 8.04 14.16 -13.43
N GLU A 53 6.97 14.27 -14.24
CA GLU A 53 6.97 15.11 -15.45
C GLU A 53 7.19 16.59 -15.09
N LEU A 54 6.58 17.07 -14.00
CA LEU A 54 6.81 18.41 -13.49
C LEU A 54 8.20 18.59 -12.89
N ALA A 55 8.70 17.62 -12.13
CA ALA A 55 10.04 17.66 -11.56
C ALA A 55 11.09 17.85 -12.67
N ARG A 56 10.93 17.12 -13.78
CA ARG A 56 11.76 17.25 -14.97
C ARG A 56 11.68 18.66 -15.56
N LYS A 57 10.46 19.20 -15.71
CA LYS A 57 10.23 20.55 -16.24
C LYS A 57 10.83 21.63 -15.35
N ASN A 58 10.82 21.43 -14.04
CA ASN A 58 11.39 22.33 -13.03
C ASN A 58 12.92 22.22 -12.93
N GLY A 59 13.56 21.30 -13.67
CA GLY A 59 15.00 21.15 -13.71
C GLY A 59 15.58 20.27 -12.59
N HIS A 60 14.75 19.49 -11.88
CA HIS A 60 15.23 18.54 -10.88
C HIS A 60 15.86 17.31 -11.52
N ASN A 61 16.89 16.76 -10.87
CA ASN A 61 17.48 15.48 -11.23
C ASN A 61 16.54 14.33 -10.85
N LEU A 62 15.91 13.69 -11.83
CA LEU A 62 14.94 12.62 -11.57
C LEU A 62 15.53 11.38 -10.89
N ALA A 63 16.84 11.14 -11.07
CA ALA A 63 17.53 10.01 -10.44
C ALA A 63 17.63 10.14 -8.91
N GLU A 64 17.48 11.34 -8.38
CA GLU A 64 17.50 11.61 -6.94
C GLU A 64 16.12 11.50 -6.28
N ILE A 65 15.06 11.37 -7.07
CA ILE A 65 13.69 11.29 -6.58
C ILE A 65 13.27 9.83 -6.47
N ALA A 66 13.05 9.38 -5.24
CA ALA A 66 12.56 8.04 -4.95
C ALA A 66 11.09 8.09 -4.51
N SER A 67 10.32 7.08 -4.92
CA SER A 67 8.94 6.95 -4.46
C SER A 67 8.50 5.50 -4.28
N VAL A 68 7.64 5.29 -3.29
CA VAL A 68 6.94 4.02 -3.05
C VAL A 68 5.47 4.27 -2.81
N ALA A 69 4.64 3.28 -3.12
CA ALA A 69 3.21 3.32 -2.89
C ALA A 69 2.80 2.19 -1.93
N SER A 70 2.58 2.55 -0.66
CA SER A 70 2.22 1.65 0.42
C SER A 70 0.76 1.19 0.32
N PHE A 71 0.58 0.02 -0.28
CA PHE A 71 -0.67 -0.71 -0.45
C PHE A 71 -0.91 -1.65 0.73
N PHE A 72 -2.02 -1.48 1.44
CA PHE A 72 -2.29 -2.17 2.71
C PHE A 72 -2.90 -3.55 2.47
N ILE A 73 -2.36 -4.54 3.19
CA ILE A 73 -2.68 -5.96 2.98
C ILE A 73 -3.64 -6.48 4.05
N SER A 74 -3.16 -6.75 5.27
CA SER A 74 -3.92 -7.53 6.26
C SER A 74 -5.26 -6.90 6.64
N ARG A 75 -5.38 -5.57 6.58
CA ARG A 75 -6.63 -4.86 6.90
C ARG A 75 -7.77 -5.21 5.94
N VAL A 76 -7.43 -5.55 4.69
CA VAL A 76 -8.41 -5.95 3.68
C VAL A 76 -9.01 -7.30 4.03
N ASP A 77 -8.19 -8.31 4.35
CA ASP A 77 -8.71 -9.61 4.77
C ASP A 77 -9.49 -9.50 6.06
N THR A 78 -9.04 -8.71 7.07
CA THR A 78 -9.80 -8.53 8.31
C THR A 78 -11.22 -8.01 8.05
N GLU A 79 -11.37 -6.97 7.23
CA GLU A 79 -12.68 -6.39 6.92
C GLU A 79 -13.54 -7.34 6.07
N VAL A 80 -12.96 -7.96 5.04
CA VAL A 80 -13.70 -8.84 4.13
C VAL A 80 -14.08 -10.14 4.83
N ASP A 81 -13.19 -10.75 5.61
CA ASP A 81 -13.46 -11.98 6.34
C ASP A 81 -14.57 -11.76 7.37
N GLN A 82 -14.59 -10.62 8.06
CA GLN A 82 -15.69 -10.27 8.98
C GLN A 82 -17.05 -10.24 8.28
N ARG A 83 -17.12 -9.73 7.04
CA ARG A 83 -18.36 -9.70 6.25
C ARG A 83 -18.75 -11.07 5.73
N LEU A 84 -17.76 -11.91 5.39
CA LEU A 84 -17.97 -13.28 4.93
C LEU A 84 -18.41 -14.22 6.05
N ASP A 85 -17.87 -14.04 7.26
CA ASP A 85 -18.16 -14.88 8.44
C ASP A 85 -19.62 -14.77 8.89
N GLY A 86 -20.33 -13.71 8.47
CA GLY A 86 -21.78 -13.56 8.67
C GLY A 86 -22.66 -14.38 7.70
N SER A 87 -22.09 -15.17 6.79
CA SER A 87 -22.81 -15.90 5.75
C SER A 87 -22.63 -17.42 5.83
N ASP A 88 -23.74 -18.16 5.77
CA ASP A 88 -23.71 -19.63 5.66
C ASP A 88 -23.34 -20.13 4.25
N ASN A 89 -23.20 -19.23 3.28
CA ASN A 89 -22.92 -19.57 1.88
C ASN A 89 -21.55 -20.29 1.75
N PRO A 90 -21.48 -21.50 1.17
CA PRO A 90 -20.22 -22.21 0.95
C PRO A 90 -19.18 -21.40 0.16
N LYS A 91 -19.63 -20.55 -0.77
CA LYS A 91 -18.76 -19.65 -1.53
C LYS A 91 -18.11 -18.60 -0.63
N ALA A 92 -18.80 -18.14 0.42
CA ALA A 92 -18.24 -17.18 1.37
C ALA A 92 -17.06 -17.80 2.14
N ARG A 93 -17.24 -19.02 2.67
CA ARG A 93 -16.16 -19.78 3.31
C ARG A 93 -14.97 -20.02 2.38
N ALA A 94 -15.22 -20.29 1.10
CA ALA A 94 -14.15 -20.53 0.13
C ALA A 94 -13.34 -19.27 -0.23
N LEU A 95 -13.93 -18.07 -0.07
CA LEU A 95 -13.29 -16.79 -0.37
C LEU A 95 -12.61 -16.13 0.83
N ARG A 96 -12.88 -16.62 2.04
CA ARG A 96 -12.24 -16.16 3.27
C ARG A 96 -10.71 -16.21 3.15
N GLY A 97 -10.06 -15.12 3.54
CA GLY A 97 -8.61 -14.93 3.50
C GLY A 97 -8.03 -14.80 2.11
N ARG A 98 -8.83 -14.55 1.06
CA ARG A 98 -8.33 -14.42 -0.32
C ARG A 98 -8.27 -12.99 -0.82
N ALA A 99 -8.98 -12.06 -0.17
CA ALA A 99 -9.23 -10.73 -0.69
C ALA A 99 -7.95 -9.88 -0.77
N ALA A 100 -7.13 -9.87 0.28
CA ALA A 100 -5.95 -9.01 0.35
C ALA A 100 -4.89 -9.37 -0.71
N ILE A 101 -4.60 -10.66 -0.87
CA ILE A 101 -3.61 -11.14 -1.86
C ILE A 101 -4.14 -10.92 -3.28
N ALA A 102 -5.43 -11.18 -3.52
CA ALA A 102 -6.05 -10.90 -4.81
C ALA A 102 -5.99 -9.41 -5.17
N ASN A 103 -6.37 -8.54 -4.22
CA ASN A 103 -6.37 -7.10 -4.40
C ASN A 103 -4.95 -6.56 -4.68
N ALA A 104 -3.94 -7.02 -3.93
CA ALA A 104 -2.53 -6.68 -4.17
C ALA A 104 -2.03 -7.20 -5.53
N THR A 105 -2.46 -8.41 -5.94
CA THR A 105 -2.13 -8.99 -7.25
C THR A 105 -2.66 -8.12 -8.39
N LEU A 106 -3.89 -7.62 -8.28
CA LEU A 106 -4.49 -6.70 -9.24
C LEU A 106 -3.84 -5.31 -9.20
N ALA A 107 -3.40 -4.84 -8.03
CA ALA A 107 -2.60 -3.62 -7.91
C ALA A 107 -1.25 -3.78 -8.64
N TYR A 108 -0.56 -4.90 -8.46
CA TYR A 108 0.68 -5.19 -9.18
C TYR A 108 0.46 -5.30 -10.70
N GLN A 109 -0.67 -5.85 -11.15
CA GLN A 109 -1.06 -5.81 -12.56
C GLN A 109 -1.14 -4.36 -13.08
N ALA A 110 -1.81 -3.48 -12.33
CA ALA A 110 -1.91 -2.06 -12.69
C ALA A 110 -0.53 -1.39 -12.74
N TYR A 111 0.35 -1.67 -11.78
CA TYR A 111 1.74 -1.20 -11.78
C TYR A 111 2.47 -1.60 -13.06
N ARG A 112 2.43 -2.88 -13.43
CA ARG A 112 3.10 -3.39 -14.64
C ARG A 112 2.57 -2.72 -15.90
N GLN A 113 1.26 -2.46 -15.97
CA GLN A 113 0.64 -1.73 -17.08
C GLN A 113 1.18 -0.31 -17.17
N THR A 114 1.16 0.45 -16.06
CA THR A 114 1.64 1.83 -16.04
C THR A 114 3.13 1.94 -16.39
N MET A 115 3.97 1.06 -15.84
CA MET A 115 5.41 1.05 -16.10
C MET A 115 5.79 0.47 -17.47
N SER A 116 4.83 0.09 -18.31
CA SER A 116 5.05 -0.33 -19.70
C SER A 116 4.64 0.73 -20.72
N GLY A 117 4.03 1.83 -20.28
CA GLY A 117 3.50 2.87 -21.15
C GLY A 117 4.55 3.89 -21.62
N PRO A 118 4.27 4.62 -22.72
CA PRO A 118 5.19 5.60 -23.28
C PRO A 118 5.48 6.79 -22.34
N ARG A 119 4.52 7.17 -21.49
CA ARG A 119 4.72 8.21 -20.46
C ARG A 119 5.86 7.83 -19.50
N TRP A 120 5.86 6.57 -19.04
CA TRP A 120 6.91 6.07 -18.18
C TRP A 120 8.24 5.95 -18.91
N ALA A 121 8.24 5.41 -20.15
CA ALA A 121 9.47 5.27 -20.94
C ALA A 121 10.23 6.61 -21.06
N GLY A 122 9.54 7.70 -21.38
CA GLY A 122 10.18 9.02 -21.50
C GLY A 122 10.69 9.62 -20.17
N LEU A 123 10.19 9.16 -19.02
CA LEU A 123 10.73 9.53 -17.70
C LEU A 123 11.93 8.64 -17.34
N ALA A 124 11.86 7.35 -17.63
CA ALA A 124 12.94 6.40 -17.42
C ALA A 124 14.17 6.75 -18.25
N ASP A 125 13.99 7.14 -19.52
CA ASP A 125 15.06 7.64 -20.40
C ASP A 125 15.71 8.92 -19.85
N ALA A 126 14.97 9.69 -19.06
CA ALA A 126 15.45 10.88 -18.35
C ALA A 126 16.04 10.56 -16.95
N GLY A 127 16.24 9.27 -16.62
CA GLY A 127 16.87 8.82 -15.39
C GLY A 127 15.93 8.59 -14.20
N ALA A 128 14.62 8.64 -14.38
CA ALA A 128 13.67 8.40 -13.29
C ALA A 128 13.66 6.95 -12.80
N HIS A 129 13.39 6.75 -11.51
CA HIS A 129 13.12 5.44 -10.92
C HIS A 129 11.60 5.17 -10.80
N PRO A 130 11.14 3.92 -10.98
CA PRO A 130 9.71 3.63 -10.89
C PRO A 130 9.22 3.78 -9.45
N GLN A 131 7.99 4.28 -9.26
CA GLN A 131 7.33 4.21 -7.97
C GLN A 131 7.00 2.75 -7.65
N ARG A 132 7.77 2.14 -6.76
CA ARG A 132 7.63 0.72 -6.44
C ARG A 132 6.36 0.47 -5.61
N PRO A 133 5.57 -0.58 -5.91
CA PRO A 133 4.56 -1.05 -4.99
C PRO A 133 5.22 -1.47 -3.68
N LEU A 134 4.67 -1.02 -2.56
CA LEU A 134 5.11 -1.39 -1.23
C LEU A 134 3.95 -2.08 -0.50
N TRP A 135 4.13 -3.32 -0.07
CA TRP A 135 3.15 -4.06 0.70
C TRP A 135 3.26 -3.67 2.18
N ALA A 136 2.22 -3.04 2.70
CA ALA A 136 2.15 -2.56 4.08
C ALA A 136 1.10 -3.32 4.89
N SER A 137 1.24 -3.27 6.22
CA SER A 137 0.38 -4.06 7.12
C SER A 137 0.39 -5.54 6.74
N THR A 138 1.58 -6.13 6.61
CA THR A 138 1.79 -7.52 6.20
C THR A 138 1.92 -8.50 7.36
N GLY A 139 1.70 -8.04 8.60
CA GLY A 139 1.52 -8.92 9.74
C GLY A 139 0.13 -9.56 9.73
N VAL A 140 0.10 -10.89 9.76
CA VAL A 140 -1.12 -11.70 9.82
C VAL A 140 -1.91 -11.40 11.09
N LYS A 141 -3.25 -11.33 10.97
CA LYS A 141 -4.16 -10.96 12.07
C LYS A 141 -4.99 -12.13 12.60
N ASP A 142 -5.24 -13.12 11.74
CA ASP A 142 -5.95 -14.33 12.09
C ASP A 142 -4.93 -15.46 12.32
N PRO A 143 -4.85 -16.05 13.53
CA PRO A 143 -3.90 -17.12 13.82
C PRO A 143 -4.17 -18.43 13.06
N ALA A 144 -5.32 -18.57 12.41
CA ALA A 144 -5.59 -19.71 11.52
C ALA A 144 -4.80 -19.63 10.20
N TYR A 145 -4.22 -18.49 9.88
CA TYR A 145 -3.41 -18.28 8.69
C TYR A 145 -1.92 -18.45 8.99
N ASP A 146 -1.18 -18.98 8.02
CA ASP A 146 0.28 -19.00 8.02
C ASP A 146 0.82 -17.56 8.21
N ASP A 147 1.67 -17.36 9.22
CA ASP A 147 2.16 -16.05 9.66
C ASP A 147 3.12 -15.37 8.67
N THR A 148 3.62 -16.12 7.67
CA THR A 148 4.48 -15.62 6.59
C THR A 148 3.72 -15.27 5.31
N ARG A 149 2.43 -15.63 5.20
CA ARG A 149 1.68 -15.64 3.93
C ARG A 149 1.71 -14.32 3.16
N TYR A 150 1.58 -13.17 3.83
CA TYR A 150 1.55 -11.87 3.18
C TYR A 150 2.94 -11.39 2.73
N VAL A 151 3.99 -12.12 3.08
CA VAL A 151 5.32 -11.92 2.51
C VAL A 151 5.51 -12.90 1.37
N VAL A 152 5.37 -14.20 1.63
CA VAL A 152 5.72 -15.24 0.65
C VAL A 152 4.80 -15.26 -0.57
N GLU A 153 3.51 -14.93 -0.44
CA GLU A 153 2.56 -14.87 -1.56
C GLU A 153 2.55 -13.53 -2.30
N LEU A 154 3.25 -12.51 -1.81
CA LEU A 154 3.35 -11.19 -2.45
C LEU A 154 4.73 -10.90 -3.05
N VAL A 155 5.55 -11.94 -3.21
CA VAL A 155 6.84 -11.84 -3.90
C VAL A 155 6.60 -11.58 -5.38
N ALA A 156 7.10 -10.44 -5.87
CA ALA A 156 7.09 -10.07 -7.27
C ALA A 156 8.21 -9.06 -7.59
N PRO A 157 8.76 -9.04 -8.81
CA PRO A 157 9.81 -8.10 -9.20
C PRO A 157 9.47 -6.62 -8.94
N GLY A 158 10.45 -5.86 -8.46
CA GLY A 158 10.31 -4.40 -8.30
C GLY A 158 9.43 -3.96 -7.11
N THR A 159 9.01 -4.88 -6.23
CA THR A 159 8.18 -4.55 -5.06
C THR A 159 9.01 -4.36 -3.79
N VAL A 160 8.41 -3.77 -2.76
CA VAL A 160 8.93 -3.67 -1.39
C VAL A 160 7.89 -4.32 -0.46
N ASN A 161 8.33 -4.90 0.66
CA ASN A 161 7.44 -5.28 1.75
C ASN A 161 7.93 -4.61 3.03
N THR A 162 7.06 -3.88 3.74
CA THR A 162 7.39 -3.29 5.04
C THR A 162 6.76 -4.17 6.13
N MET A 163 7.61 -4.95 6.77
CA MET A 163 7.20 -5.98 7.71
C MET A 163 7.27 -5.46 9.15
N PRO A 164 6.28 -5.78 9.99
CA PRO A 164 6.51 -5.79 11.43
C PRO A 164 7.65 -6.75 11.79
N GLU A 165 8.37 -6.47 12.88
CA GLU A 165 9.51 -7.27 13.31
C GLU A 165 9.18 -8.76 13.48
N ALA A 166 8.05 -9.09 14.12
CA ALA A 166 7.62 -10.48 14.29
C ALA A 166 7.42 -11.21 12.94
N THR A 167 6.89 -10.53 11.92
CA THR A 167 6.73 -11.10 10.58
C THR A 167 8.08 -11.30 9.88
N LEU A 168 9.01 -10.36 10.05
CA LEU A 168 10.37 -10.50 9.54
C LEU A 168 11.07 -11.73 10.13
N VAL A 169 10.96 -11.91 11.45
CA VAL A 169 11.52 -13.07 12.16
C VAL A 169 10.89 -14.38 11.67
N ALA A 170 9.56 -14.46 11.60
CA ALA A 170 8.86 -15.66 11.12
C ALA A 170 9.28 -16.04 9.68
N VAL A 171 9.41 -15.06 8.78
CA VAL A 171 9.88 -15.31 7.40
C VAL A 171 11.34 -15.79 7.39
N ALA A 172 12.19 -15.24 8.26
CA ALA A 172 13.59 -15.66 8.34
C ALA A 172 13.74 -17.09 8.88
N GLU A 173 12.86 -17.51 9.80
CA GLU A 173 12.90 -18.84 10.42
C GLU A 173 12.29 -19.92 9.52
N HIS A 174 11.12 -19.67 8.94
CA HIS A 174 10.35 -20.70 8.22
C HIS A 174 9.66 -20.24 6.93
N GLY A 175 9.99 -19.05 6.41
CA GLY A 175 9.42 -18.55 5.17
C GLY A 175 9.87 -19.35 3.94
N VAL A 176 8.91 -19.81 3.11
CA VAL A 176 9.21 -20.54 1.86
C VAL A 176 8.94 -19.66 0.64
N VAL A 177 10.00 -19.00 0.14
CA VAL A 177 9.94 -18.16 -1.07
C VAL A 177 9.95 -19.01 -2.33
N ARG A 178 8.90 -18.86 -3.15
CA ARG A 178 8.64 -19.68 -4.35
C ARG A 178 8.77 -18.89 -5.67
N GLY A 179 9.56 -17.81 -5.65
CA GLY A 179 9.69 -16.89 -6.79
C GLY A 179 8.49 -15.96 -6.93
N ASP A 180 8.24 -15.46 -8.15
CA ASP A 180 7.11 -14.57 -8.44
C ASP A 180 5.77 -15.29 -8.22
N ARG A 181 4.92 -14.70 -7.37
CA ARG A 181 3.61 -15.22 -6.98
C ARG A 181 2.45 -14.40 -7.54
N MET A 182 2.71 -13.30 -8.24
CA MET A 182 1.66 -12.36 -8.65
C MET A 182 1.40 -12.39 -10.15
N THR A 183 2.46 -12.43 -10.99
CA THR A 183 2.31 -12.25 -12.45
C THR A 183 1.42 -13.32 -13.10
N ALA A 184 1.51 -14.58 -12.66
CA ALA A 184 0.69 -15.67 -13.17
C ALA A 184 -0.75 -15.69 -12.62
N ASN A 185 -1.05 -14.88 -11.60
CA ASN A 185 -2.28 -14.98 -10.80
C ASN A 185 -3.28 -13.84 -11.03
N TYR A 186 -3.12 -13.03 -12.08
CA TYR A 186 -4.06 -11.94 -12.38
C TYR A 186 -5.50 -12.42 -12.63
N VAL A 187 -5.67 -13.54 -13.36
CA VAL A 187 -7.01 -14.11 -13.63
C VAL A 187 -7.65 -14.68 -12.37
N PRO A 188 -6.97 -15.56 -11.59
CA PRO A 188 -7.48 -16.01 -10.29
C PRO A 188 -7.82 -14.86 -9.33
N ALA A 189 -6.99 -13.82 -9.27
CA ALA A 189 -7.24 -12.66 -8.40
C ALA A 189 -8.51 -11.90 -8.81
N ARG A 190 -8.78 -11.78 -10.12
CA ARG A 190 -10.02 -11.18 -10.61
C ARG A 190 -11.24 -12.02 -10.24
N ALA A 191 -11.15 -13.35 -10.38
CA ALA A 191 -12.23 -14.25 -9.99
C ALA A 191 -12.56 -14.18 -8.49
N VAL A 192 -11.58 -13.86 -7.62
CA VAL A 192 -11.84 -13.57 -6.21
C VAL A 192 -12.66 -12.29 -6.05
N HIS A 193 -12.29 -11.19 -6.72
CA HIS A 193 -13.08 -9.95 -6.70
C HIS A 193 -14.50 -10.16 -7.23
N ASP A 194 -14.67 -10.85 -8.35
CA ASP A 194 -15.98 -11.15 -8.94
C ASP A 194 -16.81 -12.00 -7.99
N GLY A 195 -16.19 -13.02 -7.37
CA GLY A 195 -16.84 -13.87 -6.38
C GLY A 195 -17.28 -13.13 -5.12
N LEU A 196 -16.49 -12.16 -4.64
CA LEU A 196 -16.87 -11.29 -3.52
C LEU A 196 -18.04 -10.38 -3.91
N TYR A 197 -18.01 -9.82 -5.11
CA TYR A 197 -19.08 -8.97 -5.63
C TYR A 197 -20.42 -9.73 -5.75
N GLU A 198 -20.40 -10.97 -6.24
CA GLU A 198 -21.58 -11.84 -6.27
C GLU A 198 -22.17 -12.13 -4.88
N LEU A 199 -21.36 -12.06 -3.82
CA LEU A 199 -21.79 -12.18 -2.43
C LEU A 199 -22.22 -10.84 -1.82
N GLY A 200 -22.27 -9.76 -2.61
CA GLY A 200 -22.62 -8.42 -2.16
C GLY A 200 -21.48 -7.65 -1.49
N ILE A 201 -20.23 -8.11 -1.59
CA ILE A 201 -19.05 -7.44 -1.04
C ILE A 201 -18.37 -6.65 -2.15
N ASP A 202 -18.63 -5.34 -2.17
CA ASP A 202 -17.96 -4.42 -3.08
C ASP A 202 -16.61 -3.95 -2.50
N MET A 203 -15.52 -4.32 -3.19
CA MET A 203 -14.16 -3.94 -2.80
C MET A 203 -13.92 -2.41 -2.82
N ALA A 204 -14.69 -1.65 -3.60
CA ALA A 204 -14.62 -0.18 -3.57
C ALA A 204 -15.22 0.39 -2.29
N GLU A 205 -16.32 -0.19 -1.79
CA GLU A 205 -16.89 0.19 -0.50
C GLU A 205 -15.99 -0.26 0.67
N VAL A 206 -15.44 -1.48 0.63
CA VAL A 206 -14.43 -1.95 1.60
C VAL A 206 -13.26 -0.98 1.69
N ALA A 207 -12.74 -0.52 0.55
CA ALA A 207 -11.65 0.44 0.51
C ALA A 207 -12.02 1.79 1.12
N ARG A 208 -13.24 2.31 0.89
CA ARG A 208 -13.71 3.56 1.52
C ARG A 208 -13.79 3.42 3.04
N THR A 209 -14.33 2.31 3.53
CA THR A 209 -14.43 2.00 4.96
C THR A 209 -13.03 1.93 5.60
N LEU A 210 -12.09 1.24 4.95
CA LEU A 210 -10.70 1.15 5.41
C LEU A 210 -9.94 2.49 5.33
N GLU A 211 -10.18 3.31 4.30
CA GLU A 211 -9.59 4.65 4.16
C GLU A 211 -10.05 5.55 5.32
N GLN A 212 -11.36 5.60 5.59
CA GLN A 212 -11.94 6.40 6.68
C GLN A 212 -11.42 5.96 8.06
N ALA A 213 -11.46 4.64 8.34
CA ALA A 213 -10.94 4.09 9.58
C ALA A 213 -9.43 4.32 9.72
N GLY A 214 -8.67 4.20 8.62
CA GLY A 214 -7.23 4.45 8.59
C GLY A 214 -6.86 5.89 8.91
N VAL A 215 -7.60 6.87 8.35
CA VAL A 215 -7.40 8.29 8.66
C VAL A 215 -7.72 8.59 10.13
N ALA A 216 -8.85 8.09 10.63
CA ALA A 216 -9.24 8.27 12.04
C ALA A 216 -8.18 7.71 13.00
N GLN A 217 -7.72 6.47 12.77
CA GLN A 217 -6.69 5.84 13.59
C GLN A 217 -5.37 6.63 13.60
N PHE A 218 -4.99 7.24 12.47
CA PHE A 218 -3.79 8.07 12.41
C PHE A 218 -3.96 9.38 13.19
N GLN A 219 -5.13 10.00 13.13
CA GLN A 219 -5.44 11.20 13.91
C GLN A 219 -5.43 10.91 15.41
N ASP A 220 -6.00 9.79 15.83
CA ASP A 220 -6.06 9.41 17.24
C ASP A 220 -4.67 9.07 17.80
N ALA A 221 -3.86 8.32 17.05
CA ALA A 221 -2.47 8.06 17.42
C ALA A 221 -1.64 9.36 17.53
N TRP A 222 -1.89 10.33 16.64
CA TRP A 222 -1.23 11.63 16.69
C TRP A 222 -1.64 12.47 17.90
N LYS A 223 -2.93 12.50 18.25
CA LYS A 223 -3.41 13.18 19.46
C LYS A 223 -2.81 12.56 20.72
N ALA A 224 -2.82 11.22 20.81
CA ALA A 224 -2.22 10.50 21.94
C ALA A 224 -0.73 10.86 22.11
N LEU A 225 0.04 10.92 21.00
CA LEU A 225 1.43 11.36 21.05
C LEU A 225 1.58 12.80 21.57
N ILE A 226 0.74 13.73 21.12
CA ILE A 226 0.76 15.13 21.60
C ILE A 226 0.46 15.19 23.10
N ASP A 227 -0.53 14.42 23.57
CA ASP A 227 -0.94 14.39 24.98
C ASP A 227 0.18 13.83 25.87
N ASP A 228 0.86 12.76 25.43
CA ASP A 228 2.00 12.18 26.13
C ASP A 228 3.16 13.17 26.24
N VAL A 229 3.54 13.82 25.13
CA VAL A 229 4.60 14.83 25.12
C VAL A 229 4.23 16.02 26.01
N SER A 230 2.98 16.48 25.94
CA SER A 230 2.48 17.58 26.78
C SER A 230 2.54 17.24 28.27
N THR A 231 2.19 16.00 28.62
CA THR A 231 2.28 15.48 29.99
C THR A 231 3.73 15.46 30.48
N MET A 232 4.67 15.00 29.64
CA MET A 232 6.10 15.01 29.97
C MET A 232 6.64 16.43 30.16
N LEU A 233 6.30 17.37 29.27
CA LEU A 233 6.71 18.77 29.38
C LEU A 233 6.16 19.43 30.65
N ALA A 234 4.90 19.17 30.99
CA ALA A 234 4.28 19.71 32.20
C ALA A 234 4.94 19.18 33.49
N ARG A 235 5.38 17.91 33.51
CA ARG A 235 6.15 17.34 34.62
C ARG A 235 7.51 18.02 34.78
N HIS A 236 8.22 18.28 33.68
CA HIS A 236 9.53 18.92 33.71
C HIS A 236 9.51 20.42 34.03
N ARG A 237 8.40 21.13 33.74
CA ARG A 237 8.23 22.56 34.10
C ARG A 237 7.87 22.80 35.57
N LYS A 238 7.53 21.75 36.34
CA LYS A 238 7.18 21.85 37.77
C LYS A 238 8.38 21.61 38.70
N ILE A 239 9.59 21.55 38.16
CA ILE A 239 10.89 21.53 38.85
C ILE A 239 11.56 22.88 38.56
#